data_AF-A0A4U8SF48-F1
#
_entry.id   AF-A0A4U8SF48-F1
#
_cell.length_a   1.000
_cell.length_b   1.000
_cell.length_c   1.000
_cell.angle_alpha   90.00
_cell.angle_beta   90.00
_cell.angle_gamma   90.00
#
_symmetry.space_group_name_H-M   'P 1'
#
loop_
_entity.id
_entity.type
_entity.pdbx_description
1 polymer ?
#
loop_
_entity_poly.entity_id
_entity_poly.type
_entity_poly.pdbx_seq_one_letter_code
_entity_poly.pdbx_strand_id
1 'polypeptide(L)'
;MSNFISICYETPGRSHESTDTPCQDKAYNLIDSHIGIIALCDGAGSARLSHYGAEKTSGVVANLIKKNFDKYFAEPEPSVVAKEILESINSELITESKTRTDELKNKAYNEIQKFLKKCHDELNSVHCNIDFDYKTELEDKIKLLDHDIKELDNTKEKSREDHKSHLTGFHFALDEYWQNYEERINTSRGFYIEILKKRHKNFLKKCFKTIERMIKRWWEKDDRKDVKHMESFCKSMQDSLLKESKELQGILDKIEHHINNIKTDKKEKIANIIEDLKQIGREILSTLKKVYKNISRDAKELQGKLKKEKDELEIQHGELHSHILKTKKKFKSIIMEFIQCYEKAIQREQELLALAIKDKKQLKNTIQSHIKEHDSLKQKLNKAKTAFNNKKEDTKKHLEQLKKYTRETFYKNSDIESIESNELQEALDSLEHTRKECLDFITNKLNKQNKDMEKIIKIDMKSCLEGMKEEIINSVCEPKDLTSTLLFAAIKGNQCLTGHLGDGAIGGLYGDKLQCISNPDNGEHANETYFVTTEYAEKVLKISKGNIHEKNITAFVLMSDGSTEGLYSKKDKKFIEALQKHILAIREGQDKDKKQKDIETLIEKVKNEKSYDDCSIAVLVKV
;
A
#
# COMPACT_ATOMS: atom_id res chain seq x y z
N MET A 1 -68.40 41.33 30.38
CA MET A 1 -67.74 40.92 29.12
C MET A 1 -66.34 41.50 29.12
N SER A 2 -65.36 40.80 28.56
CA SER A 2 -64.01 41.36 28.36
C SER A 2 -64.12 42.58 27.45
N ASN A 3 -63.50 43.71 27.83
CA ASN A 3 -63.40 44.91 26.98
C ASN A 3 -62.31 44.78 25.90
N PHE A 4 -61.75 43.58 25.73
CA PHE A 4 -60.63 43.31 24.83
C PHE A 4 -60.88 42.07 23.99
N ILE A 5 -60.52 42.17 22.71
CA ILE A 5 -60.43 41.06 21.76
C ILE A 5 -58.99 40.95 21.29
N SER A 6 -58.41 39.75 21.38
CA SER A 6 -57.07 39.45 20.85
C SER A 6 -57.10 38.38 19.77
N ILE A 7 -56.19 38.50 18.81
CA ILE A 7 -55.89 37.50 17.77
C ILE A 7 -54.37 37.31 17.76
N CYS A 8 -53.91 36.07 17.83
CA CYS A 8 -52.51 35.69 17.70
C CYS A 8 -52.42 34.61 16.63
N TYR A 9 -51.48 34.75 15.71
CA TYR A 9 -51.22 33.75 14.69
C TYR A 9 -49.73 33.72 14.34
N GLU A 10 -49.22 32.53 14.11
CA GLU A 10 -47.83 32.23 13.76
C GLU A 10 -47.82 31.05 12.79
N THR A 11 -46.97 31.10 11.77
CA THR A 11 -46.83 30.04 10.76
C THR A 11 -45.35 29.96 10.35
N PRO A 12 -44.78 28.74 10.21
CA PRO A 12 -43.41 28.59 9.79
C PRO A 12 -43.22 29.11 8.37
N GLY A 13 -42.10 29.76 8.11
CA GLY A 13 -41.70 30.27 6.81
C GLY A 13 -41.39 29.16 5.82
N ARG A 14 -41.30 29.53 4.55
CA ARG A 14 -40.96 28.59 3.47
C ARG A 14 -39.57 27.96 3.67
N SER A 15 -38.63 28.69 4.27
CA SER A 15 -37.31 28.17 4.64
C SER A 15 -37.45 27.03 5.65
N HIS A 16 -38.16 27.24 6.75
CA HIS A 16 -38.36 26.27 7.82
C HIS A 16 -39.23 25.09 7.41
N GLU A 17 -40.27 25.29 6.59
CA GLU A 17 -41.07 24.20 6.02
C GLU A 17 -40.21 23.25 5.16
N SER A 18 -39.23 23.80 4.42
CA SER A 18 -38.35 22.99 3.56
C SER A 18 -37.36 22.12 4.34
N THR A 19 -37.05 22.49 5.58
CA THR A 19 -36.08 21.81 6.46
C THR A 19 -36.72 21.13 7.66
N ASP A 20 -38.06 21.02 7.71
CA ASP A 20 -38.82 20.48 8.84
C ASP A 20 -38.42 21.14 10.19
N THR A 21 -38.13 22.45 10.13
CA THR A 21 -37.77 23.26 11.30
C THR A 21 -39.04 23.84 11.91
N PRO A 22 -39.21 23.80 13.25
CA PRO A 22 -40.38 24.40 13.89
C PRO A 22 -40.37 25.92 13.71
N CYS A 23 -41.57 26.52 13.67
CA CYS A 23 -41.74 27.97 13.73
C CYS A 23 -41.02 28.53 14.97
N GLN A 24 -40.13 29.49 14.76
CA GLN A 24 -39.33 30.20 15.75
C GLN A 24 -40.01 31.47 16.25
N ASP A 25 -40.97 31.98 15.48
CA ASP A 25 -41.90 33.02 15.91
C ASP A 25 -42.86 32.53 17.00
N LYS A 26 -43.12 33.39 17.99
CA LYS A 26 -44.19 33.20 18.98
C LYS A 26 -45.03 34.45 19.20
N ALA A 27 -46.34 34.31 19.00
CA ALA A 27 -47.36 35.29 19.37
C ALA A 27 -48.11 34.83 20.63
N TYR A 28 -48.16 35.69 21.65
CA TYR A 28 -48.79 35.42 22.92
C TYR A 28 -49.83 36.49 23.26
N ASN A 29 -50.92 36.11 23.92
CA ASN A 29 -51.89 37.05 24.47
C ASN A 29 -52.27 36.71 25.90
N LEU A 30 -52.62 37.75 26.67
CA LEU A 30 -53.14 37.65 28.01
C LEU A 30 -54.27 38.68 28.16
N ILE A 31 -55.50 38.19 28.29
CA ILE A 31 -56.68 39.04 28.50
C ILE A 31 -57.25 38.79 29.90
N ASP A 32 -57.46 39.88 30.63
CA ASP A 32 -58.17 39.93 31.91
C ASP A 32 -59.27 41.00 31.83
N SER A 33 -60.18 41.00 32.80
CA SER A 33 -61.26 41.97 32.99
C SER A 33 -60.85 43.45 32.89
N HIS A 34 -59.62 43.79 33.26
CA HIS A 34 -59.14 45.18 33.32
C HIS A 34 -57.90 45.47 32.47
N ILE A 35 -57.27 44.44 31.90
CA ILE A 35 -56.03 44.59 31.14
C ILE A 35 -56.01 43.62 29.95
N GLY A 36 -55.65 44.13 28.78
CA GLY A 36 -55.36 43.33 27.60
C GLY A 36 -53.89 43.46 27.22
N ILE A 37 -53.22 42.34 26.96
CA ILE A 37 -51.80 42.28 26.62
C ILE A 37 -51.61 41.36 25.42
N ILE A 38 -50.77 41.79 24.49
CA ILE A 38 -50.21 40.96 23.42
C ILE A 38 -48.70 41.09 23.44
N ALA A 39 -48.00 40.00 23.14
CA ALA A 39 -46.56 39.94 22.95
C ALA A 39 -46.24 39.13 21.70
N LEU A 40 -45.13 39.46 21.04
CA LEU A 40 -44.63 38.75 19.88
C LEU A 40 -43.10 38.72 19.96
N CYS A 41 -42.53 37.53 19.83
CA CYS A 41 -41.09 37.31 19.84
C CYS A 41 -40.72 36.51 18.59
N ASP A 42 -39.73 36.99 17.85
CA ASP A 42 -39.13 36.26 16.74
C ASP A 42 -37.82 35.64 17.20
N GLY A 43 -37.69 34.32 17.05
CA GLY A 43 -36.52 33.58 17.47
C GLY A 43 -35.34 33.80 16.53
N ALA A 44 -34.15 34.08 17.08
CA ALA A 44 -32.97 34.29 16.22
C ALA A 44 -32.65 33.02 15.41
N GLY A 45 -32.60 33.12 14.08
CA GLY A 45 -32.24 32.00 13.21
C GLY A 45 -30.83 31.42 13.43
N SER A 46 -29.95 32.17 14.10
CA SER A 46 -28.62 31.71 14.52
C SER A 46 -28.62 30.91 15.83
N ALA A 47 -29.72 30.94 16.58
CA ALA A 47 -29.88 30.30 17.87
C ALA A 47 -30.65 28.98 17.72
N ARG A 48 -29.98 27.86 17.96
CA ARG A 48 -30.46 26.50 17.68
C ARG A 48 -31.83 26.15 18.30
N LEU A 49 -32.19 26.78 19.42
CA LEU A 49 -33.40 26.49 20.20
C LEU A 49 -34.26 27.75 20.40
N SER A 50 -34.15 28.72 19.49
CA SER A 50 -34.80 30.03 19.58
C SER A 50 -36.32 29.95 19.78
N HIS A 51 -37.02 28.99 19.19
CA HIS A 51 -38.46 28.75 19.37
C HIS A 51 -38.88 28.58 20.84
N TYR A 52 -38.11 27.84 21.64
CA TYR A 52 -38.37 27.72 23.09
C TYR A 52 -38.12 29.06 23.82
N GLY A 53 -37.12 29.80 23.35
CA GLY A 53 -36.77 31.12 23.83
C GLY A 53 -37.86 32.17 23.58
N ALA A 54 -38.38 32.23 22.36
CA ALA A 54 -39.48 33.11 21.96
C ALA A 54 -40.76 32.79 22.74
N GLU A 55 -41.06 31.50 22.93
CA GLU A 55 -42.18 31.06 23.76
C GLU A 55 -42.03 31.48 25.22
N LYS A 56 -40.86 31.26 25.83
CA LYS A 56 -40.62 31.69 27.21
C LYS A 56 -40.70 33.21 27.34
N THR A 57 -40.04 33.94 26.45
CA THR A 57 -39.93 35.40 26.49
C THR A 57 -41.30 36.07 26.40
N SER A 58 -42.12 35.67 25.42
CA SER A 58 -43.45 36.23 25.19
C SER A 58 -44.42 35.97 26.37
N GLY A 59 -44.35 34.79 27.00
CA GLY A 59 -45.12 34.49 28.21
C GLY A 59 -44.65 35.26 29.45
N VAL A 60 -43.33 35.36 29.66
CA VAL A 60 -42.73 36.06 30.81
C VAL A 60 -43.07 37.54 30.77
N VAL A 61 -42.87 38.21 29.63
CA VAL A 61 -43.17 39.65 29.51
C VAL A 61 -44.65 39.92 29.75
N ALA A 62 -45.56 39.11 29.20
CA ALA A 62 -46.99 39.33 29.37
C ALA A 62 -47.41 39.24 30.86
N ASN A 63 -46.89 38.24 31.59
CA ASN A 63 -47.15 38.09 33.01
C ASN A 63 -46.52 39.20 33.86
N LEU A 64 -45.31 39.63 33.50
CA LEU A 64 -44.60 40.70 34.19
C LEU A 64 -45.33 42.05 34.02
N ILE A 65 -45.75 42.37 32.80
CA ILE A 65 -46.55 43.57 32.52
C ILE A 65 -47.89 43.50 33.25
N LYS A 66 -48.57 42.34 33.27
CA LYS A 66 -49.82 42.18 34.04
C LYS A 66 -49.63 42.55 35.51
N LYS A 67 -48.58 42.03 36.14
CA LYS A 67 -48.30 42.21 37.56
C LYS A 67 -47.90 43.64 37.92
N ASN A 68 -47.13 44.30 37.05
CA ASN A 68 -46.45 45.55 37.36
C ASN A 68 -46.92 46.75 36.51
N PHE A 69 -48.05 46.65 35.79
CA PHE A 69 -48.49 47.67 34.83
C PHE A 69 -48.47 49.09 35.40
N ASP A 70 -49.09 49.32 36.57
CA ASP A 70 -49.21 50.66 37.15
C ASP A 70 -47.85 51.21 37.57
N LYS A 71 -46.99 50.35 38.13
CA LYS A 71 -45.60 50.68 38.48
C LYS A 71 -44.83 51.09 37.23
N TYR A 72 -44.89 50.27 36.18
CA TYR A 72 -44.18 50.56 34.92
C TYR A 72 -44.72 51.78 34.20
N PHE A 73 -46.02 52.04 34.28
CA PHE A 73 -46.61 53.25 33.70
C PHE A 73 -46.17 54.50 34.46
N ALA A 74 -46.14 54.47 35.79
CA ALA A 74 -45.75 55.60 36.64
C ALA A 74 -44.24 55.91 36.64
N GLU A 75 -43.38 54.92 36.34
CA GLU A 75 -41.92 55.07 36.37
C GLU A 75 -41.40 56.12 35.37
N PRO A 76 -40.85 57.28 35.78
CA PRO A 76 -40.45 58.32 34.83
C PRO A 76 -39.38 57.86 33.82
N GLU A 77 -38.46 56.96 34.21
CA GLU A 77 -37.33 56.56 33.37
C GLU A 77 -37.61 55.26 32.60
N PRO A 78 -37.79 55.29 31.26
CA PRO A 78 -38.12 54.09 30.47
C PRO A 78 -37.04 52.99 30.54
N SER A 79 -35.78 53.38 30.73
CA SER A 79 -34.64 52.47 30.88
C SER A 79 -34.72 51.62 32.14
N VAL A 80 -35.33 52.12 33.22
CA VAL A 80 -35.57 51.36 34.46
C VAL A 80 -36.55 50.21 34.19
N VAL A 81 -37.62 50.51 33.46
CA VAL A 81 -38.62 49.50 33.05
C VAL A 81 -38.00 48.48 32.10
N ALA A 82 -37.25 48.94 31.09
CA ALA A 82 -36.56 48.08 30.13
C ALA A 82 -35.60 47.11 30.83
N LYS A 83 -34.79 47.61 31.75
CA LYS A 83 -33.86 46.81 32.54
C LYS A 83 -34.57 45.75 33.37
N GLU A 84 -35.63 46.10 34.09
CA GLU A 84 -36.37 45.13 34.91
C GLU A 84 -37.03 44.03 34.06
N ILE A 85 -37.57 44.38 32.88
CA ILE A 85 -38.11 43.41 31.93
C ILE A 85 -37.03 42.43 31.46
N LEU A 86 -35.88 42.94 31.02
CA LEU A 86 -34.80 42.12 30.49
C LEU A 86 -34.11 41.28 31.56
N GLU A 87 -33.95 41.79 32.79
CA GLU A 87 -33.44 41.00 33.92
C GLU A 87 -34.38 39.83 34.24
N SER A 88 -35.70 40.06 34.22
CA SER A 88 -36.69 38.99 34.43
C SER A 88 -36.66 37.96 33.30
N ILE A 89 -36.57 38.40 32.03
CA ILE A 89 -36.48 37.49 30.87
C ILE A 89 -35.20 36.67 30.95
N ASN A 90 -34.05 37.31 31.15
CA ASN A 90 -32.76 36.62 31.23
C ASN A 90 -32.71 35.60 32.38
N SER A 91 -33.30 35.90 33.54
CA SER A 91 -33.44 34.94 34.64
C SER A 91 -34.23 33.69 34.25
N GLU A 92 -35.33 33.87 33.51
CA GLU A 92 -36.16 32.77 33.03
C GLU A 92 -35.49 31.99 31.89
N LEU A 93 -34.77 32.67 30.97
CA LEU A 93 -33.99 32.00 29.93
C LEU A 93 -32.83 31.19 30.52
N ILE A 94 -32.17 31.65 31.59
CA ILE A 94 -31.16 30.84 32.32
C ILE A 94 -31.79 29.57 32.90
N THR A 95 -33.03 29.65 33.38
CA THR A 95 -33.75 28.50 33.93
C THR A 95 -34.19 27.54 32.81
N GLU A 96 -34.66 28.09 31.70
CA GLU A 96 -35.04 27.33 30.52
C GLU A 96 -33.83 26.63 29.89
N SER A 97 -32.68 27.31 29.77
CA SER A 97 -31.47 26.74 29.19
C SER A 97 -30.96 25.55 30.00
N LYS A 98 -31.10 25.58 31.34
CA LYS A 98 -30.82 24.43 32.21
C LYS A 98 -31.77 23.28 31.93
N THR A 99 -33.08 23.55 31.86
CA THR A 99 -34.10 22.54 31.53
C THR A 99 -33.80 21.87 30.17
N ARG A 100 -33.52 22.67 29.13
CA ARG A 100 -33.16 22.17 27.80
C ARG A 100 -31.85 21.37 27.83
N THR A 101 -30.85 21.84 28.58
CA THR A 101 -29.57 21.12 28.78
C THR A 101 -29.80 19.74 29.38
N ASP A 102 -30.66 19.62 30.39
CA ASP A 102 -30.94 18.33 31.04
C ASP A 102 -31.64 17.35 30.07
N GLU A 103 -32.59 17.84 29.27
CA GLU A 103 -33.25 17.03 28.23
C GLU A 103 -32.29 16.60 27.11
N LEU A 104 -31.46 17.53 26.63
CA LEU A 104 -30.48 17.26 25.58
C LEU A 104 -29.39 16.29 26.06
N LYS A 105 -28.89 16.44 27.29
CA LYS A 105 -27.95 15.50 27.91
C LYS A 105 -28.51 14.09 27.99
N ASN A 106 -29.80 13.94 28.29
CA ASN A 106 -30.42 12.61 28.29
C ASN A 106 -30.37 11.93 26.92
N LYS A 107 -30.60 12.71 25.84
CA LYS A 107 -30.49 12.20 24.46
C LYS A 107 -29.04 11.90 24.10
N ALA A 108 -28.15 12.86 24.31
CA ALA A 108 -26.71 12.74 24.01
C ALA A 108 -26.05 11.58 24.77
N TYR A 109 -26.44 11.35 26.03
CA TYR A 109 -25.94 10.21 26.82
C TYR A 109 -26.15 8.88 26.09
N ASN A 110 -27.35 8.65 25.53
CA ASN A 110 -27.64 7.39 24.84
C ASN A 110 -26.81 7.24 23.56
N GLU A 111 -26.57 8.33 22.81
CA GLU A 111 -25.73 8.28 21.61
C GLU A 111 -24.26 8.07 21.96
N ILE A 112 -23.73 8.77 22.98
CA ILE A 112 -22.37 8.58 23.48
C ILE A 112 -22.15 7.12 23.94
N GLN A 113 -23.12 6.51 24.62
CA GLN A 113 -23.04 5.09 25.00
C GLN A 113 -22.93 4.15 23.79
N LYS A 114 -23.62 4.45 22.67
CA LYS A 114 -23.48 3.69 21.43
C LYS A 114 -22.08 3.84 20.84
N PHE A 115 -21.54 5.06 20.82
CA PHE A 115 -20.16 5.29 20.36
C PHE A 115 -19.15 4.57 21.26
N LEU A 116 -19.32 4.60 22.58
CA LEU A 116 -18.41 3.91 23.53
C LEU A 116 -18.42 2.41 23.29
N LYS A 117 -19.60 1.83 23.07
CA LYS A 117 -19.74 0.43 22.70
C LYS A 117 -19.04 0.13 21.38
N LYS A 118 -19.24 0.96 20.35
CA LYS A 118 -18.58 0.80 19.04
C LYS A 118 -17.05 0.79 19.18
N CYS A 119 -16.47 1.75 19.90
CA CYS A 119 -15.02 1.78 20.19
C CYS A 119 -14.55 0.50 20.88
N HIS A 120 -15.30 0.06 21.89
CA HIS A 120 -14.95 -1.14 22.65
C HIS A 120 -14.97 -2.40 21.78
N ASP A 121 -16.00 -2.56 20.94
CA ASP A 121 -16.15 -3.68 20.03
C ASP A 121 -15.05 -3.69 18.96
N GLU A 122 -14.72 -2.53 18.38
CA GLU A 122 -13.62 -2.39 17.42
C GLU A 122 -12.28 -2.80 18.04
N LEU A 123 -11.93 -2.25 19.21
CA LEU A 123 -10.70 -2.62 19.91
C LEU A 123 -10.65 -4.12 20.23
N ASN A 124 -11.76 -4.72 20.65
CA ASN A 124 -11.80 -6.16 20.96
C ASN A 124 -11.68 -7.03 19.70
N SER A 125 -12.19 -6.59 18.55
CA SER A 125 -12.12 -7.35 17.31
C SER A 125 -10.69 -7.50 16.77
N VAL A 126 -9.80 -6.54 17.07
CA VAL A 126 -8.42 -6.54 16.57
C VAL A 126 -7.53 -7.49 17.37
N HIS A 127 -7.17 -8.61 16.74
CA HIS A 127 -6.25 -9.61 17.30
C HIS A 127 -4.93 -9.60 16.52
N CYS A 128 -3.81 -9.41 17.23
CA CYS A 128 -2.48 -9.36 16.61
C CYS A 128 -1.85 -10.77 16.47
N ASN A 129 -2.49 -11.63 15.68
CA ASN A 129 -2.00 -12.98 15.37
C ASN A 129 -1.01 -12.97 14.20
N ILE A 130 0.06 -12.19 14.34
CA ILE A 130 1.15 -12.13 13.36
C ILE A 130 2.24 -13.11 13.79
N ASP A 131 2.37 -14.23 13.08
CA ASP A 131 3.44 -15.20 13.28
C ASP A 131 4.56 -15.01 12.24
N PHE A 132 5.79 -14.87 12.73
CA PHE A 132 6.99 -14.64 11.92
C PHE A 132 8.14 -15.50 12.46
N ASP A 133 8.10 -16.79 12.10
CA ASP A 133 9.11 -17.76 12.50
C ASP A 133 9.55 -18.65 11.33
N TYR A 134 10.55 -18.18 10.59
CA TYR A 134 11.13 -18.89 9.43
C TYR A 134 12.60 -19.27 9.65
N LYS A 135 13.12 -19.06 10.86
CA LYS A 135 14.54 -19.32 11.17
C LYS A 135 14.92 -20.78 10.96
N THR A 136 14.14 -21.70 11.52
CA THR A 136 14.42 -23.14 11.43
C THR A 136 14.45 -23.60 9.97
N GLU A 137 13.54 -23.12 9.13
CA GLU A 137 13.54 -23.46 7.70
C GLU A 137 14.80 -22.97 6.99
N LEU A 138 15.26 -21.75 7.29
CA LEU A 138 16.50 -21.21 6.73
C LEU A 138 17.72 -21.99 7.21
N GLU A 139 17.75 -22.37 8.49
CA GLU A 139 18.82 -23.20 9.07
C GLU A 139 18.86 -24.60 8.43
N ASP A 140 17.70 -25.20 8.15
CA ASP A 140 17.64 -26.50 7.48
C ASP A 140 18.13 -26.43 6.02
N LYS A 141 17.85 -25.33 5.31
CA LYS A 141 18.45 -25.06 3.98
C LYS A 141 19.98 -24.96 4.04
N ILE A 142 20.54 -24.35 5.09
CA ILE A 142 21.99 -24.30 5.30
C ILE A 142 22.55 -25.70 5.53
N LYS A 143 21.91 -26.53 6.37
CA LYS A 143 22.35 -27.91 6.65
C LYS A 143 22.41 -28.74 5.36
N LEU A 144 21.40 -28.62 4.49
CA LEU A 144 21.38 -29.29 3.18
C LEU A 144 22.54 -28.80 2.29
N LEU A 145 22.78 -27.49 2.22
CA LEU A 145 23.91 -26.95 1.46
C LEU A 145 25.27 -27.42 1.99
N ASP A 146 25.42 -27.53 3.31
CA ASP A 146 26.66 -28.05 3.92
C ASP A 146 26.90 -29.52 3.56
N HIS A 147 25.84 -30.33 3.53
CA HIS A 147 25.91 -31.70 3.06
C HIS A 147 26.35 -31.76 1.59
N ASP A 148 25.68 -31.00 0.73
CA ASP A 148 25.98 -30.93 -0.71
C ASP A 148 27.40 -30.46 -1.02
N ILE A 149 27.89 -29.45 -0.29
CA ILE A 149 29.27 -28.94 -0.45
C ILE A 149 30.27 -30.05 -0.08
N LYS A 150 30.02 -30.76 1.01
CA LYS A 150 30.87 -31.87 1.46
C LYS A 150 30.89 -33.01 0.44
N GLU A 151 29.74 -33.35 -0.15
CA GLU A 151 29.66 -34.39 -1.18
C GLU A 151 30.42 -34.00 -2.46
N LEU A 152 30.32 -32.74 -2.88
CA LEU A 152 31.07 -32.21 -4.03
C LEU A 152 32.58 -32.17 -3.77
N ASP A 153 33.02 -31.74 -2.57
CA ASP A 153 34.43 -31.76 -2.18
C ASP A 153 34.98 -33.20 -2.21
N ASN A 154 34.26 -34.16 -1.62
CA ASN A 154 34.64 -35.59 -1.67
C ASN A 154 34.72 -36.12 -3.11
N THR A 155 33.75 -35.77 -3.96
CA THR A 155 33.73 -36.18 -5.37
C THR A 155 34.93 -35.63 -6.14
N LYS A 156 35.26 -34.37 -5.88
CA LYS A 156 36.40 -33.68 -6.48
C LYS A 156 37.74 -34.32 -6.10
N GLU A 157 37.91 -34.65 -4.83
CA GLU A 157 39.11 -35.35 -4.34
C GLU A 157 39.23 -36.76 -4.95
N LYS A 158 38.14 -37.54 -4.90
CA LYS A 158 38.11 -38.90 -5.46
C LYS A 158 38.41 -38.92 -6.97
N SER A 159 37.76 -38.05 -7.74
CA SER A 159 38.01 -37.91 -9.19
C SER A 159 39.49 -37.62 -9.47
N ARG A 160 40.11 -36.73 -8.68
CA ARG A 160 41.54 -36.39 -8.82
C ARG A 160 42.44 -37.60 -8.57
N GLU A 161 42.15 -38.40 -7.55
CA GLU A 161 42.90 -39.63 -7.23
C GLU A 161 42.73 -40.70 -8.31
N ASP A 162 41.50 -40.96 -8.73
CA ASP A 162 41.17 -41.95 -9.76
C ASP A 162 41.86 -41.62 -11.09
N HIS A 163 41.84 -40.36 -11.52
CA HIS A 163 42.51 -39.92 -12.75
C HIS A 163 44.04 -40.00 -12.65
N LYS A 164 44.63 -39.66 -11.49
CA LYS A 164 46.07 -39.81 -11.25
C LYS A 164 46.49 -41.28 -11.31
N SER A 165 45.70 -42.16 -10.70
CA SER A 165 45.90 -43.60 -10.73
C SER A 165 45.82 -44.12 -12.17
N HIS A 166 44.81 -43.69 -12.93
CA HIS A 166 44.65 -44.06 -14.33
C HIS A 166 45.83 -43.62 -15.21
N LEU A 167 46.29 -42.36 -15.09
CA LEU A 167 47.46 -41.87 -15.83
C LEU A 167 48.72 -42.68 -15.48
N THR A 168 48.93 -42.97 -14.20
CA THR A 168 50.07 -43.79 -13.74
C THR A 168 50.03 -45.19 -14.34
N GLY A 169 48.86 -45.84 -14.31
CA GLY A 169 48.68 -47.17 -14.93
C GLY A 169 48.83 -47.15 -16.44
N PHE A 170 48.35 -46.09 -17.10
CA PHE A 170 48.50 -45.90 -18.54
C PHE A 170 49.98 -45.72 -18.94
N HIS A 171 50.73 -44.90 -18.20
CA HIS A 171 52.18 -44.76 -18.40
C HIS A 171 52.93 -46.08 -18.20
N PHE A 172 52.61 -46.82 -17.14
CA PHE A 172 53.21 -48.13 -16.90
C PHE A 172 52.94 -49.11 -18.04
N ALA A 173 51.70 -49.20 -18.50
CA ALA A 173 51.34 -50.05 -19.63
C ALA A 173 52.10 -49.63 -20.91
N LEU A 174 52.21 -48.33 -21.17
CA LEU A 174 52.97 -47.81 -22.31
C LEU A 174 54.45 -48.19 -22.24
N ASP A 175 55.08 -48.08 -21.06
CA ASP A 175 56.47 -48.46 -20.85
C ASP A 175 56.68 -49.97 -21.04
N GLU A 176 55.77 -50.80 -20.52
CA GLU A 176 55.79 -52.25 -20.72
C GLU A 176 55.64 -52.61 -22.21
N TYR A 177 54.72 -51.97 -22.92
CA TYR A 177 54.58 -52.12 -24.38
C TYR A 177 55.86 -51.69 -25.11
N TRP A 178 56.48 -50.60 -24.68
CA TRP A 178 57.70 -50.07 -25.27
C TRP A 178 58.88 -51.04 -25.08
N GLN A 179 59.07 -51.57 -23.87
CA GLN A 179 60.10 -52.57 -23.57
C GLN A 179 59.90 -53.84 -24.39
N ASN A 180 58.67 -54.37 -24.46
CA ASN A 180 58.35 -55.54 -25.28
C ASN A 180 58.63 -55.32 -26.77
N TYR A 181 58.32 -54.12 -27.27
CA TYR A 181 58.58 -53.74 -28.66
C TYR A 181 60.10 -53.64 -28.93
N GLU A 182 60.84 -53.00 -28.02
CA GLU A 182 62.29 -52.83 -28.10
C GLU A 182 63.05 -54.16 -28.01
N GLU A 183 62.63 -55.05 -27.10
CA GLU A 183 63.18 -56.39 -26.98
C GLU A 183 63.02 -57.18 -28.28
N ARG A 184 61.82 -57.17 -28.89
CA ARG A 184 61.56 -57.87 -30.17
C ARG A 184 62.38 -57.32 -31.33
N ILE A 185 62.56 -56.00 -31.38
CA ILE A 185 63.47 -55.38 -32.36
C ILE A 185 64.89 -55.85 -32.12
N ASN A 186 65.35 -55.87 -30.87
CA ASN A 186 66.70 -56.30 -30.51
C ASN A 186 66.93 -57.79 -30.76
N THR A 187 65.95 -58.67 -30.51
CA THR A 187 65.99 -60.09 -30.85
C THR A 187 66.08 -60.28 -32.36
N SER A 188 65.26 -59.55 -33.13
CA SER A 188 65.29 -59.58 -34.60
C SER A 188 66.65 -59.10 -35.12
N ARG A 189 67.23 -58.06 -34.51
CA ARG A 189 68.57 -57.55 -34.82
C ARG A 189 69.68 -58.55 -34.46
N GLY A 190 69.60 -59.21 -33.31
CA GLY A 190 70.57 -60.18 -32.81
C GLY A 190 70.62 -61.47 -33.63
N PHE A 191 69.45 -62.02 -34.00
CA PHE A 191 69.34 -63.16 -34.92
C PHE A 191 70.02 -62.86 -36.26
N TYR A 192 69.92 -61.62 -36.73
CA TYR A 192 70.52 -61.15 -37.98
C TYR A 192 72.06 -61.02 -37.91
N ILE A 193 72.60 -60.55 -36.77
CA ILE A 193 74.06 -60.44 -36.53
C ILE A 193 74.72 -61.83 -36.47
N GLU A 194 74.06 -62.83 -35.89
CA GLU A 194 74.56 -64.22 -35.83
C GLU A 194 74.68 -64.85 -37.24
N ILE A 195 73.77 -64.53 -38.16
CA ILE A 195 73.83 -64.96 -39.56
C ILE A 195 75.05 -64.35 -40.29
N LEU A 196 75.39 -63.09 -40.00
CA LEU A 196 76.54 -62.39 -40.58
C LEU A 196 77.88 -62.97 -40.09
N LYS A 197 78.01 -63.31 -38.81
CA LYS A 197 79.26 -63.85 -38.22
C LYS A 197 79.65 -65.23 -38.76
N LYS A 198 78.68 -66.10 -39.08
CA LYS A 198 78.96 -67.46 -39.61
C LYS A 198 79.46 -67.49 -41.07
N ARG A 199 79.30 -66.41 -41.85
CA ARG A 199 79.40 -66.46 -43.33
C ARG A 199 80.66 -65.83 -43.95
N HIS A 200 81.57 -65.22 -43.18
CA HIS A 200 82.63 -64.35 -43.74
C HIS A 200 84.10 -64.71 -43.41
N LYS A 201 84.45 -65.95 -43.03
CA LYS A 201 85.87 -66.31 -42.76
C LYS A 201 86.73 -66.50 -44.02
N ASN A 202 86.15 -66.94 -45.15
CA ASN A 202 86.91 -67.30 -46.37
C ASN A 202 86.70 -66.36 -47.59
N PHE A 203 85.70 -65.47 -47.55
CA PHE A 203 85.40 -64.54 -48.64
C PHE A 203 86.26 -63.25 -48.58
N LEU A 204 86.58 -62.77 -47.36
CA LEU A 204 87.35 -61.53 -47.15
C LEU A 204 88.82 -61.64 -47.62
N LYS A 205 89.43 -62.84 -47.58
CA LYS A 205 90.80 -63.07 -48.09
C LYS A 205 90.89 -63.07 -49.63
N LYS A 206 89.78 -63.30 -50.33
CA LYS A 206 89.72 -63.40 -51.81
C LYS A 206 89.28 -62.08 -52.47
N CYS A 207 88.50 -61.27 -51.75
CA CYS A 207 88.04 -59.95 -52.21
C CYS A 207 89.17 -58.90 -52.19
N PHE A 208 90.03 -58.89 -51.17
CA PHE A 208 91.15 -57.93 -51.08
C PHE A 208 92.15 -58.06 -52.25
N LYS A 209 92.42 -59.28 -52.73
CA LYS A 209 93.32 -59.54 -53.89
C LYS A 209 92.70 -59.23 -55.27
N THR A 210 91.39 -58.97 -55.33
CA THR A 210 90.64 -58.76 -56.58
C THR A 210 90.28 -57.29 -56.76
N ILE A 211 89.98 -56.59 -55.66
CA ILE A 211 89.74 -55.14 -55.63
C ILE A 211 91.02 -54.34 -55.95
N GLU A 212 92.19 -54.82 -55.51
CA GLU A 212 93.51 -54.26 -55.88
C GLU A 212 93.83 -54.38 -57.39
N ARG A 213 93.23 -55.38 -58.07
CA ARG A 213 93.36 -55.60 -59.53
C ARG A 213 92.33 -54.83 -60.36
N MET A 214 91.18 -54.48 -59.78
CA MET A 214 90.14 -53.69 -60.46
C MET A 214 90.43 -52.19 -60.42
N ILE A 215 91.06 -51.68 -59.35
CA ILE A 215 91.48 -50.26 -59.28
C ILE A 215 92.55 -49.93 -60.34
N LYS A 216 93.39 -50.90 -60.75
CA LYS A 216 94.39 -50.74 -61.82
C LYS A 216 93.82 -50.78 -63.25
N ARG A 217 92.62 -51.32 -63.47
CA ARG A 217 92.00 -51.44 -64.81
C ARG A 217 90.95 -50.36 -65.09
N TRP A 218 90.54 -49.62 -64.07
CA TRP A 218 89.56 -48.54 -64.16
C TRP A 218 90.17 -47.20 -64.64
N TRP A 219 91.46 -47.17 -64.96
CA TRP A 219 92.16 -45.97 -65.45
C TRP A 219 92.40 -45.95 -66.96
N GLU A 220 92.00 -46.99 -67.71
CA GLU A 220 92.21 -47.04 -69.15
C GLU A 220 90.95 -47.53 -69.88
N LYS A 221 90.27 -46.55 -70.50
CA LYS A 221 89.25 -46.63 -71.56
C LYS A 221 87.77 -46.47 -71.14
N ASP A 222 87.34 -45.28 -71.50
CA ASP A 222 86.03 -44.64 -71.57
C ASP A 222 85.19 -45.23 -72.71
N ASP A 223 83.98 -45.73 -72.44
CA ASP A 223 82.82 -45.41 -73.28
C ASP A 223 81.49 -45.59 -72.52
N ARG A 224 80.60 -44.62 -72.74
CA ARG A 224 79.40 -44.31 -71.95
C ARG A 224 78.15 -44.84 -72.64
N LYS A 225 77.76 -46.09 -72.36
CA LYS A 225 76.46 -46.63 -72.83
C LYS A 225 75.58 -47.35 -71.81
N ASP A 226 76.03 -47.60 -70.57
CA ASP A 226 75.23 -48.36 -69.57
C ASP A 226 74.51 -47.52 -68.49
N VAL A 227 74.59 -46.18 -68.51
CA VAL A 227 73.94 -45.33 -67.50
C VAL A 227 72.45 -45.04 -67.81
N LYS A 228 72.00 -45.15 -69.07
CA LYS A 228 70.62 -44.81 -69.47
C LYS A 228 69.57 -45.90 -69.13
N HIS A 229 69.96 -47.12 -68.81
CA HIS A 229 69.02 -48.16 -68.36
C HIS A 229 68.70 -48.09 -66.85
N MET A 230 69.61 -47.55 -66.03
CA MET A 230 69.39 -47.37 -64.58
C MET A 230 68.44 -46.21 -64.25
N GLU A 231 68.41 -45.14 -65.04
CA GLU A 231 67.51 -44.00 -64.80
C GLU A 231 66.03 -44.32 -65.14
N SER A 232 65.78 -45.17 -66.14
CA SER A 232 64.42 -45.57 -66.53
C SER A 232 63.76 -46.52 -65.52
N PHE A 233 64.55 -47.33 -64.80
CA PHE A 233 64.07 -48.26 -63.79
C PHE A 233 63.71 -47.53 -62.48
N CYS A 234 64.50 -46.54 -62.08
CA CYS A 234 64.24 -45.70 -60.89
C CYS A 234 62.93 -44.91 -60.97
N LYS A 235 62.51 -44.50 -62.17
CA LYS A 235 61.30 -43.70 -62.38
C LYS A 235 60.00 -44.53 -62.27
N SER A 236 60.03 -45.80 -62.66
CA SER A 236 58.90 -46.73 -62.52
C SER A 236 58.62 -47.15 -61.08
N MET A 237 59.63 -47.11 -60.20
CA MET A 237 59.43 -47.42 -58.77
C MET A 237 58.87 -46.23 -57.98
N GLN A 238 59.18 -45.00 -58.40
CA GLN A 238 58.70 -43.77 -57.74
C GLN A 238 57.17 -43.61 -57.84
N ASP A 239 56.58 -44.01 -58.97
CA ASP A 239 55.14 -43.84 -59.23
C ASP A 239 54.26 -44.88 -58.51
N SER A 240 54.80 -46.06 -58.17
CA SER A 240 54.07 -47.08 -57.40
C SER A 240 54.02 -46.76 -55.90
N LEU A 241 55.01 -46.05 -55.37
CA LEU A 241 55.07 -45.62 -53.95
C LEU A 241 54.09 -44.48 -53.61
N LEU A 242 53.58 -43.75 -54.61
CA LEU A 242 52.60 -42.67 -54.40
C LEU A 242 51.16 -43.18 -54.19
N LYS A 243 50.88 -44.46 -54.49
CA LYS A 243 49.51 -45.02 -54.53
C LYS A 243 49.01 -45.55 -53.18
N GLU A 244 49.91 -45.90 -52.25
CA GLU A 244 49.56 -46.39 -50.90
C GLU A 244 49.44 -45.28 -49.83
N SER A 245 49.81 -44.03 -50.15
CA SER A 245 49.69 -42.88 -49.24
C SER A 245 48.26 -42.33 -49.07
N LYS A 246 47.29 -42.79 -49.88
CA LYS A 246 45.91 -42.23 -49.90
C LYS A 246 44.97 -42.79 -48.82
N GLU A 247 45.24 -43.98 -48.26
CA GLU A 247 44.37 -44.56 -47.22
C GLU A 247 44.61 -43.95 -45.83
N LEU A 248 45.83 -43.46 -45.55
CA LEU A 248 46.15 -42.77 -44.29
C LEU A 248 45.55 -41.36 -44.20
N GLN A 249 45.32 -40.69 -45.34
CA GLN A 249 44.66 -39.38 -45.39
C GLN A 249 43.17 -39.50 -45.04
N GLY A 250 42.49 -40.54 -45.53
CA GLY A 250 41.06 -40.78 -45.26
C GLY A 250 40.72 -41.16 -43.81
N ILE A 251 41.70 -41.53 -42.98
CA ILE A 251 41.51 -41.74 -41.53
C ILE A 251 41.72 -40.43 -40.75
N LEU A 252 42.64 -39.58 -41.18
CA LEU A 252 42.86 -38.26 -40.59
C LEU A 252 41.65 -37.33 -40.81
N ASP A 253 41.04 -37.38 -42.00
CA ASP A 253 39.85 -36.58 -42.31
C ASP A 253 38.63 -36.98 -41.46
N LYS A 254 38.55 -38.25 -41.02
CA LYS A 254 37.49 -38.74 -40.11
C LYS A 254 37.69 -38.28 -38.67
N ILE A 255 38.95 -38.15 -38.23
CA ILE A 255 39.31 -37.61 -36.92
C ILE A 255 38.97 -36.11 -36.87
N GLU A 256 39.25 -35.38 -37.94
CA GLU A 256 38.94 -33.96 -38.06
C GLU A 256 37.43 -33.68 -38.13
N HIS A 257 36.64 -34.58 -38.74
CA HIS A 257 35.18 -34.52 -38.77
C HIS A 257 34.54 -34.71 -37.38
N HIS A 258 35.07 -35.61 -36.55
CA HIS A 258 34.55 -35.83 -35.19
C HIS A 258 34.94 -34.72 -34.22
N ILE A 259 36.10 -34.08 -34.41
CA ILE A 259 36.54 -32.92 -33.61
C ILE A 259 35.60 -31.71 -33.80
N ASN A 260 35.03 -31.53 -34.99
CA ASN A 260 34.13 -30.40 -35.28
C ASN A 260 32.70 -30.57 -34.71
N ASN A 261 32.29 -31.79 -34.35
CA ASN A 261 30.99 -32.07 -33.72
C ASN A 261 30.97 -31.82 -32.19
N ILE A 262 32.09 -31.37 -31.60
CA ILE A 262 32.30 -31.17 -30.15
C ILE A 262 31.61 -29.91 -29.58
N LYS A 263 30.84 -29.15 -30.38
CA LYS A 263 30.38 -27.80 -30.00
C LYS A 263 28.99 -27.63 -29.37
N THR A 264 28.28 -28.69 -28.93
CA THR A 264 26.96 -28.51 -28.29
C THR A 264 26.57 -29.60 -27.27
N ASP A 265 26.18 -29.13 -26.08
CA ASP A 265 25.54 -29.77 -24.91
C ASP A 265 26.26 -30.80 -24.04
N LYS A 266 26.42 -30.44 -22.75
CA LYS A 266 27.24 -31.09 -21.73
C LYS A 266 26.39 -31.56 -20.53
N LYS A 267 26.31 -32.88 -20.35
CA LYS A 267 26.56 -33.58 -19.07
C LYS A 267 26.51 -35.09 -19.29
N GLU A 268 25.48 -35.56 -19.99
CA GLU A 268 25.30 -36.97 -20.38
C GLU A 268 26.34 -37.41 -21.43
N LYS A 269 26.76 -36.48 -22.29
CA LYS A 269 27.85 -36.71 -23.25
C LYS A 269 29.21 -36.93 -22.61
N ILE A 270 29.51 -36.42 -21.41
CA ILE A 270 30.84 -36.60 -20.80
C ILE A 270 31.03 -38.06 -20.36
N ALA A 271 29.99 -38.67 -19.78
CA ALA A 271 30.01 -40.10 -19.45
C ALA A 271 30.16 -40.96 -20.71
N ASN A 272 29.43 -40.62 -21.79
CA ASN A 272 29.53 -41.31 -23.07
C ASN A 272 30.88 -41.07 -23.77
N ILE A 273 31.46 -39.88 -23.68
CA ILE A 273 32.80 -39.57 -24.22
C ILE A 273 33.88 -40.36 -23.48
N ILE A 274 33.78 -40.50 -22.16
CA ILE A 274 34.73 -41.32 -21.40
C ILE A 274 34.59 -42.80 -21.83
N GLU A 275 33.38 -43.27 -22.08
CA GLU A 275 33.17 -44.65 -22.56
C GLU A 275 33.60 -44.83 -24.03
N ASP A 276 33.42 -43.83 -24.88
CA ASP A 276 33.89 -43.80 -26.28
C ASP A 276 35.43 -43.74 -26.32
N LEU A 277 36.08 -42.98 -25.43
CA LEU A 277 37.53 -42.93 -25.32
C LEU A 277 38.09 -44.26 -24.80
N LYS A 278 37.42 -44.91 -23.84
CA LYS A 278 37.76 -46.29 -23.43
C LYS A 278 37.57 -47.26 -24.59
N GLN A 279 36.51 -47.12 -25.38
CA GLN A 279 36.22 -47.95 -26.53
C GLN A 279 37.26 -47.77 -27.64
N ILE A 280 37.64 -46.53 -27.96
CA ILE A 280 38.74 -46.20 -28.88
C ILE A 280 40.06 -46.76 -28.36
N GLY A 281 40.33 -46.66 -27.05
CA GLY A 281 41.48 -47.29 -26.41
C GLY A 281 41.48 -48.82 -26.61
N ARG A 282 40.33 -49.48 -26.42
CA ARG A 282 40.14 -50.93 -26.67
C ARG A 282 40.33 -51.28 -28.16
N GLU A 283 39.86 -50.44 -29.08
CA GLU A 283 39.95 -50.64 -30.53
C GLU A 283 41.36 -50.41 -31.06
N ILE A 284 42.09 -49.42 -30.54
CA ILE A 284 43.52 -49.21 -30.81
C ILE A 284 44.31 -50.42 -30.31
N LEU A 285 44.02 -50.91 -29.10
CA LEU A 285 44.68 -52.11 -28.57
C LEU A 285 44.40 -53.37 -29.41
N SER A 286 43.15 -53.52 -29.90
CA SER A 286 42.73 -54.59 -30.80
C SER A 286 43.41 -54.50 -32.16
N THR A 287 43.52 -53.29 -32.71
CA THR A 287 44.18 -53.02 -33.99
C THR A 287 45.69 -53.24 -33.88
N LEU A 288 46.32 -52.81 -32.78
CA LEU A 288 47.72 -53.10 -32.47
C LEU A 288 47.97 -54.60 -32.35
N LYS A 289 47.06 -55.36 -31.71
CA LYS A 289 47.12 -56.83 -31.67
C LYS A 289 47.00 -57.46 -33.07
N LYS A 290 46.15 -56.92 -33.95
CA LYS A 290 46.01 -57.39 -35.34
C LYS A 290 47.22 -57.06 -36.22
N VAL A 291 47.75 -55.84 -36.14
CA VAL A 291 48.97 -55.42 -36.84
C VAL A 291 50.14 -56.28 -36.39
N TYR A 292 50.27 -56.53 -35.08
CA TYR A 292 51.27 -57.43 -34.52
C TYR A 292 51.12 -58.89 -35.03
N LYS A 293 49.89 -59.39 -35.15
CA LYS A 293 49.60 -60.73 -35.69
C LYS A 293 49.95 -60.83 -37.18
N ASN A 294 49.77 -59.75 -37.94
CA ASN A 294 50.15 -59.66 -39.35
C ASN A 294 51.67 -59.55 -39.52
N ILE A 295 52.36 -58.70 -38.75
CA ILE A 295 53.83 -58.60 -38.74
C ILE A 295 54.47 -59.95 -38.36
N SER A 296 53.90 -60.68 -37.39
CA SER A 296 54.36 -62.02 -37.02
C SER A 296 54.12 -63.08 -38.11
N ARG A 297 53.09 -62.92 -38.93
CA ARG A 297 52.79 -63.79 -40.08
C ARG A 297 53.74 -63.49 -41.23
N ASP A 298 53.96 -62.22 -41.53
CA ASP A 298 54.84 -61.75 -42.60
C ASP A 298 56.32 -62.08 -42.28
N ALA A 299 56.72 -62.05 -40.99
CA ALA A 299 58.02 -62.51 -40.52
C ALA A 299 58.23 -64.04 -40.71
N LYS A 300 57.19 -64.87 -40.53
CA LYS A 300 57.23 -66.31 -40.83
C LYS A 300 57.26 -66.60 -42.33
N GLU A 301 56.60 -65.77 -43.14
CA GLU A 301 56.62 -65.88 -44.59
C GLU A 301 57.99 -65.48 -45.19
N LEU A 302 58.64 -64.46 -44.61
CA LEU A 302 60.04 -64.09 -44.87
C LEU A 302 61.01 -65.22 -44.49
N GLN A 303 60.76 -65.93 -43.38
CA GLN A 303 61.55 -67.10 -42.96
C GLN A 303 61.46 -68.26 -43.97
N GLY A 304 60.34 -68.40 -44.69
CA GLY A 304 60.15 -69.37 -45.77
C GLY A 304 60.75 -68.94 -47.12
N LYS A 305 60.79 -67.64 -47.42
CA LYS A 305 61.39 -67.08 -48.64
C LYS A 305 62.93 -67.02 -48.61
N LEU A 306 63.54 -67.10 -47.41
CA LEU A 306 65.00 -67.08 -47.17
C LEU A 306 65.83 -68.29 -47.67
N LYS A 307 65.24 -69.22 -48.46
CA LYS A 307 65.95 -70.37 -49.06
C LYS A 307 66.35 -70.19 -50.54
N LYS A 308 65.98 -69.10 -51.21
CA LYS A 308 66.41 -68.78 -52.59
C LYS A 308 66.66 -67.28 -52.77
N GLU A 309 67.89 -66.95 -53.22
CA GLU A 309 68.41 -65.63 -53.69
C GLU A 309 68.41 -64.51 -52.63
N LYS A 310 69.50 -63.98 -52.05
CA LYS A 310 70.86 -63.56 -52.45
C LYS A 310 70.88 -62.30 -53.35
N ASP A 311 71.04 -61.15 -52.66
CA ASP A 311 71.46 -59.81 -53.11
C ASP A 311 70.43 -58.65 -53.08
N GLU A 312 69.14 -58.86 -52.71
CA GLU A 312 68.15 -57.77 -52.48
C GLU A 312 68.06 -57.25 -51.01
N LEU A 313 68.79 -57.84 -50.07
CA LEU A 313 68.59 -57.67 -48.62
C LEU A 313 69.23 -56.42 -47.98
N GLU A 314 70.14 -55.71 -48.65
CA GLU A 314 70.79 -54.50 -48.09
C GLU A 314 70.01 -53.20 -48.31
N ILE A 315 69.22 -53.08 -49.39
CA ILE A 315 68.40 -51.88 -49.69
C ILE A 315 67.09 -51.88 -48.88
N GLN A 316 66.44 -53.05 -48.75
CA GLN A 316 65.22 -53.22 -47.92
C GLN A 316 65.47 -52.97 -46.40
N HIS A 317 66.72 -53.07 -45.95
CA HIS A 317 67.13 -52.82 -44.56
C HIS A 317 67.01 -51.33 -44.16
N GLY A 318 67.41 -50.41 -45.04
CA GLY A 318 67.34 -48.97 -44.80
C GLY A 318 65.90 -48.43 -44.78
N GLU A 319 65.05 -48.95 -45.66
CA GLU A 319 63.63 -48.58 -45.75
C GLU A 319 62.83 -49.07 -44.55
N LEU A 320 63.04 -50.32 -44.11
CA LEU A 320 62.40 -50.87 -42.92
C LEU A 320 62.83 -50.13 -41.65
N HIS A 321 64.13 -49.82 -41.51
CA HIS A 321 64.64 -49.04 -40.38
C HIS A 321 64.07 -47.61 -40.36
N SER A 322 64.02 -46.94 -41.52
CA SER A 322 63.42 -45.61 -41.67
C SER A 322 61.91 -45.62 -41.37
N HIS A 323 61.19 -46.65 -41.83
CA HIS A 323 59.76 -46.83 -41.54
C HIS A 323 59.51 -47.06 -40.04
N ILE A 324 60.31 -47.89 -39.38
CA ILE A 324 60.24 -48.12 -37.93
C ILE A 324 60.49 -46.82 -37.15
N LEU A 325 61.49 -46.03 -37.53
CA LEU A 325 61.79 -44.74 -36.90
C LEU A 325 60.68 -43.71 -37.11
N LYS A 326 60.11 -43.61 -38.32
CA LYS A 326 58.98 -42.72 -38.63
C LYS A 326 57.72 -43.12 -37.86
N THR A 327 57.39 -44.41 -37.80
CA THR A 327 56.24 -44.94 -37.07
C THR A 327 56.40 -44.75 -35.56
N LYS A 328 57.60 -44.97 -35.00
CA LYS A 328 57.92 -44.65 -33.60
C LYS A 328 57.68 -43.17 -33.28
N LYS A 329 58.13 -42.26 -34.14
CA LYS A 329 57.95 -40.81 -33.96
C LYS A 329 56.48 -40.41 -34.02
N LYS A 330 55.71 -40.95 -34.98
CA LYS A 330 54.28 -40.67 -35.13
C LYS A 330 53.47 -41.22 -33.95
N PHE A 331 53.77 -42.43 -33.49
CA PHE A 331 53.13 -43.04 -32.33
C PHE A 331 53.38 -42.26 -31.03
N LYS A 332 54.63 -41.81 -30.82
CA LYS A 332 54.97 -40.94 -29.69
C LYS A 332 54.17 -39.62 -29.71
N SER A 333 53.97 -39.01 -30.88
CA SER A 333 53.17 -37.78 -31.03
C SER A 333 51.72 -38.01 -30.59
N ILE A 334 51.09 -39.07 -31.08
CA ILE A 334 49.68 -39.39 -30.79
C ILE A 334 49.48 -39.64 -29.28
N ILE A 335 50.40 -40.35 -28.63
CA ILE A 335 50.34 -40.57 -27.18
C ILE A 335 50.48 -39.26 -26.40
N MET A 336 51.42 -38.40 -26.80
CA MET A 336 51.60 -37.11 -26.14
C MET A 336 50.37 -36.22 -26.30
N GLU A 337 49.76 -36.19 -27.49
CA GLU A 337 48.51 -35.46 -27.76
C GLU A 337 47.34 -36.01 -26.93
N PHE A 338 47.19 -37.34 -26.82
CA PHE A 338 46.17 -37.96 -25.98
C PHE A 338 46.34 -37.60 -24.50
N ILE A 339 47.56 -37.72 -23.94
CA ILE A 339 47.84 -37.36 -22.55
C ILE A 339 47.50 -35.90 -22.29
N GLN A 340 47.94 -34.99 -23.17
CA GLN A 340 47.62 -33.56 -23.06
C GLN A 340 46.11 -33.29 -23.11
N CYS A 341 45.37 -33.96 -23.99
CA CYS A 341 43.91 -33.84 -24.06
C CYS A 341 43.24 -34.37 -22.78
N TYR A 342 43.70 -35.50 -22.25
CA TYR A 342 43.17 -36.10 -21.03
C TYR A 342 43.45 -35.23 -19.79
N GLU A 343 44.66 -34.70 -19.65
CA GLU A 343 45.02 -33.75 -18.59
C GLU A 343 44.16 -32.48 -18.63
N LYS A 344 43.92 -31.92 -19.83
CA LYS A 344 43.02 -30.77 -20.02
C LYS A 344 41.57 -31.10 -19.63
N ALA A 345 41.09 -32.30 -19.93
CA ALA A 345 39.74 -32.72 -19.55
C ALA A 345 39.60 -32.84 -18.03
N ILE A 346 40.57 -33.44 -17.34
CA ILE A 346 40.62 -33.52 -15.87
C ILE A 346 40.64 -32.12 -15.26
N GLN A 347 41.50 -31.24 -15.77
CA GLN A 347 41.57 -29.86 -15.29
C GLN A 347 40.20 -29.18 -15.41
N ARG A 348 39.52 -29.36 -16.55
CA ARG A 348 38.20 -28.77 -16.77
C ARG A 348 37.13 -29.31 -15.82
N GLU A 349 37.14 -30.61 -15.53
CA GLU A 349 36.24 -31.22 -14.54
C GLU A 349 36.47 -30.64 -13.15
N GLN A 350 37.74 -30.52 -12.73
CA GLN A 350 38.12 -29.96 -11.44
C GLN A 350 37.72 -28.48 -11.30
N GLU A 351 37.83 -27.69 -12.37
CA GLU A 351 37.34 -26.31 -12.43
C GLU A 351 35.81 -26.23 -12.28
N LEU A 352 35.06 -27.10 -12.96
CA LEU A 352 33.60 -27.11 -12.89
C LEU A 352 33.10 -27.50 -11.49
N LEU A 353 33.72 -28.50 -10.85
CA LEU A 353 33.42 -28.87 -9.47
C LEU A 353 33.76 -27.73 -8.49
N ALA A 354 34.92 -27.08 -8.67
CA ALA A 354 35.29 -25.91 -7.87
C ALA A 354 34.30 -24.75 -8.02
N LEU A 355 33.80 -24.50 -9.24
CA LEU A 355 32.78 -23.49 -9.51
C LEU A 355 31.47 -23.83 -8.79
N ALA A 356 30.98 -25.07 -8.90
CA ALA A 356 29.76 -25.50 -8.24
C ALA A 356 29.84 -25.39 -6.70
N ILE A 357 31.00 -25.75 -6.11
CA ILE A 357 31.26 -25.57 -4.67
C ILE A 357 31.22 -24.08 -4.30
N LYS A 358 31.85 -23.22 -5.12
CA LYS A 358 31.86 -21.77 -4.91
C LYS A 358 30.44 -21.19 -4.93
N ASP A 359 29.64 -21.56 -5.92
CA ASP A 359 28.25 -21.08 -6.07
C ASP A 359 27.39 -21.51 -4.87
N LYS A 360 27.52 -22.76 -4.41
CA LYS A 360 26.81 -23.23 -3.20
C LYS A 360 27.28 -22.52 -1.92
N LYS A 361 28.58 -22.26 -1.77
CA LYS A 361 29.13 -21.46 -0.64
C LYS A 361 28.59 -20.03 -0.67
N GLN A 362 28.49 -19.41 -1.84
CA GLN A 362 27.91 -18.08 -1.99
C GLN A 362 26.42 -18.06 -1.60
N LEU A 363 25.63 -19.03 -2.07
CA LEU A 363 24.22 -19.17 -1.68
C LEU A 363 24.06 -19.37 -0.16
N LYS A 364 24.91 -20.20 0.46
CA LYS A 364 24.93 -20.39 1.92
C LYS A 364 25.16 -19.06 2.65
N ASN A 365 26.13 -18.26 2.21
CA ASN A 365 26.40 -16.94 2.81
C ASN A 365 25.20 -15.98 2.66
N THR A 366 24.52 -16.00 1.51
CA THR A 366 23.28 -15.23 1.30
C THR A 366 22.19 -15.64 2.29
N ILE A 367 21.95 -16.95 2.46
CA ILE A 367 20.95 -17.46 3.42
C ILE A 367 21.34 -17.10 4.86
N GLN A 368 22.61 -17.16 5.24
CA GLN A 368 23.08 -16.71 6.56
C GLN A 368 22.79 -15.22 6.81
N SER A 369 22.92 -14.38 5.78
CA SER A 369 22.52 -12.96 5.87
C SER A 369 21.01 -12.82 6.10
N HIS A 370 20.19 -13.61 5.40
CA HIS A 370 18.74 -13.62 5.59
C HIS A 370 18.35 -14.02 7.02
N ILE A 371 19.07 -14.95 7.67
CA ILE A 371 18.81 -15.32 9.08
C ILE A 371 19.02 -14.13 10.02
N LYS A 372 20.11 -13.37 9.84
CA LYS A 372 20.40 -12.19 10.69
C LYS A 372 19.31 -11.12 10.55
N GLU A 373 18.87 -10.88 9.32
CA GLU A 373 17.79 -9.95 9.03
C GLU A 373 16.44 -10.43 9.58
N HIS A 374 16.13 -11.72 9.44
CA HIS A 374 14.97 -12.34 10.08
C HIS A 374 14.96 -12.10 11.60
N ASP A 375 16.07 -12.36 12.28
CA ASP A 375 16.17 -12.16 13.74
C ASP A 375 15.94 -10.69 14.13
N SER A 376 16.48 -9.76 13.35
CA SER A 376 16.25 -8.32 13.55
C SER A 376 14.78 -7.94 13.35
N LEU A 377 14.15 -8.41 12.27
CA LEU A 377 12.74 -8.18 11.98
C LEU A 377 11.83 -8.79 13.04
N LYS A 378 12.11 -10.02 13.49
CA LYS A 378 11.36 -10.69 14.57
C LYS A 378 11.42 -9.87 15.87
N GLN A 379 12.59 -9.31 16.20
CA GLN A 379 12.74 -8.45 17.37
C GLN A 379 11.96 -7.13 17.22
N LYS A 380 12.04 -6.46 16.07
CA LYS A 380 11.27 -5.25 15.78
C LYS A 380 9.77 -5.52 15.89
N LEU A 381 9.29 -6.60 15.27
CA LEU A 381 7.89 -6.99 15.27
C LEU A 381 7.40 -7.24 16.70
N ASN A 382 8.14 -7.99 17.51
CA ASN A 382 7.78 -8.23 18.92
C ASN A 382 7.70 -6.93 19.72
N LYS A 383 8.62 -5.98 19.52
CA LYS A 383 8.57 -4.67 20.17
C LYS A 383 7.33 -3.88 19.77
N ALA A 384 7.02 -3.82 18.47
CA ALA A 384 5.85 -3.14 17.94
C ALA A 384 4.54 -3.77 18.45
N LYS A 385 4.45 -5.11 18.47
CA LYS A 385 3.30 -5.85 19.03
C LYS A 385 3.08 -5.51 20.50
N THR A 386 4.13 -5.51 21.31
CA THR A 386 4.04 -5.16 22.74
C THR A 386 3.62 -3.71 22.93
N ALA A 387 4.21 -2.77 22.20
CA ALA A 387 3.84 -1.35 22.29
C ALA A 387 2.36 -1.13 21.93
N PHE A 388 1.89 -1.72 20.82
CA PHE A 388 0.51 -1.66 20.40
C PHE A 388 -0.44 -2.28 21.44
N ASN A 389 -0.14 -3.48 21.95
CA ASN A 389 -0.99 -4.14 22.95
C ASN A 389 -1.07 -3.34 24.26
N ASN A 390 0.03 -2.73 24.70
CA ASN A 390 0.03 -1.87 25.88
C ASN A 390 -0.88 -0.66 25.67
N LYS A 391 -0.71 0.08 24.56
CA LYS A 391 -1.54 1.26 24.26
C LYS A 391 -3.00 0.91 24.03
N LYS A 392 -3.28 -0.24 23.43
CA LYS A 392 -4.63 -0.79 23.31
C LYS A 392 -5.26 -1.03 24.67
N GLU A 393 -4.53 -1.62 25.61
CA GLU A 393 -5.04 -1.89 26.96
C GLU A 393 -5.24 -0.61 27.78
N ASP A 394 -4.35 0.37 27.65
CA ASP A 394 -4.51 1.68 28.30
C ASP A 394 -5.73 2.43 27.75
N THR A 395 -5.93 2.39 26.41
CA THR A 395 -7.15 2.94 25.77
C THR A 395 -8.41 2.26 26.29
N LYS A 396 -8.40 0.93 26.46
CA LYS A 396 -9.53 0.20 27.05
C LYS A 396 -9.83 0.66 28.47
N LYS A 397 -8.81 0.87 29.31
CA LYS A 397 -9.01 1.37 30.67
C LYS A 397 -9.66 2.76 30.67
N HIS A 398 -9.23 3.67 29.79
CA HIS A 398 -9.87 4.99 29.66
C HIS A 398 -11.33 4.88 29.21
N LEU A 399 -11.64 4.03 28.23
CA LEU A 399 -13.02 3.77 27.80
C LEU A 399 -13.89 3.19 28.93
N GLU A 400 -13.35 2.28 29.75
CA GLU A 400 -14.05 1.74 30.92
C GLU A 400 -14.26 2.79 32.01
N GLN A 401 -13.35 3.76 32.17
CA GLN A 401 -13.55 4.89 33.08
C GLN A 401 -14.72 5.77 32.63
N LEU A 402 -14.87 6.02 31.32
CA LEU A 402 -15.98 6.80 30.77
C LEU A 402 -17.34 6.12 30.92
N LYS A 403 -17.39 4.79 31.02
CA LYS A 403 -18.64 4.08 31.34
C LYS A 403 -19.17 4.38 32.73
N LYS A 404 -18.37 4.96 33.63
CA LYS A 404 -18.82 5.37 34.99
C LYS A 404 -19.67 6.63 34.98
N TYR A 405 -19.66 7.41 33.90
CA TYR A 405 -20.47 8.61 33.77
C TYR A 405 -21.94 8.26 33.65
N THR A 406 -22.79 9.08 34.26
CA THR A 406 -24.25 8.89 34.27
C THR A 406 -24.94 10.10 33.62
N ARG A 407 -26.27 10.10 33.63
CA ARG A 407 -27.05 11.28 33.24
C ARG A 407 -26.78 12.47 34.18
N GLU A 408 -26.46 12.20 35.45
CA GLU A 408 -26.22 13.21 36.49
C GLU A 408 -24.78 13.72 36.46
N THR A 409 -23.81 12.81 36.32
CA THR A 409 -22.40 13.14 36.08
C THR A 409 -22.11 13.02 34.58
N PHE A 410 -22.49 14.05 33.84
CA PHE A 410 -22.40 14.08 32.38
C PHE A 410 -20.95 14.30 31.88
N TYR A 411 -20.69 13.84 30.66
CA TYR A 411 -19.39 13.92 29.98
C TYR A 411 -18.91 15.35 29.74
N LYS A 412 -17.60 15.55 29.75
CA LYS A 412 -16.91 16.78 29.32
C LYS A 412 -15.95 16.49 28.17
N ASN A 413 -15.64 17.50 27.37
CA ASN A 413 -14.66 17.37 26.28
C ASN A 413 -13.29 16.88 26.78
N SER A 414 -12.86 17.35 27.95
CA SER A 414 -11.63 16.89 28.61
C SER A 414 -11.62 15.39 28.90
N ASP A 415 -12.78 14.80 29.15
CA ASP A 415 -12.90 13.38 29.46
C ASP A 415 -12.63 12.54 28.20
N ILE A 416 -13.09 13.01 27.04
CA ILE A 416 -12.82 12.37 25.74
C ILE A 416 -11.36 12.59 25.32
N GLU A 417 -10.79 13.77 25.59
CA GLU A 417 -9.40 14.09 25.27
C GLU A 417 -8.38 13.27 26.07
N SER A 418 -8.77 12.76 27.23
CA SER A 418 -7.94 11.83 28.01
C SER A 418 -7.71 10.48 27.29
N ILE A 419 -8.54 10.16 26.28
CA ILE A 419 -8.30 9.02 25.40
C ILE A 419 -7.23 9.47 24.38
N GLU A 420 -5.97 9.22 24.71
CA GLU A 420 -4.76 9.50 23.88
C GLU A 420 -4.75 8.69 22.56
N SER A 421 -5.76 8.87 21.72
CA SER A 421 -5.97 8.10 20.49
C SER A 421 -4.83 8.24 19.47
N ASN A 422 -4.11 9.37 19.50
CA ASN A 422 -2.93 9.58 18.67
C ASN A 422 -1.82 8.58 19.01
N GLU A 423 -1.57 8.31 20.28
CA GLU A 423 -0.51 7.37 20.68
C GLU A 423 -0.85 5.92 20.30
N LEU A 424 -2.13 5.55 20.37
CA LEU A 424 -2.60 4.26 19.86
C LEU A 424 -2.41 4.15 18.34
N GLN A 425 -2.73 5.23 17.60
CA GLN A 425 -2.58 5.27 16.15
C GLN A 425 -1.11 5.17 15.74
N GLU A 426 -0.21 5.90 16.40
CA GLU A 426 1.24 5.82 16.15
C GLU A 426 1.78 4.40 16.41
N ALA A 427 1.32 3.75 17.49
CA ALA A 427 1.70 2.37 17.79
C ALA A 427 1.17 1.38 16.73
N LEU A 428 -0.04 1.60 16.21
CA LEU A 428 -0.63 0.82 15.12
C LEU A 428 0.15 1.01 13.81
N ASP A 429 0.49 2.24 13.46
CA ASP A 429 1.24 2.56 12.24
C ASP A 429 2.64 1.91 12.26
N SER A 430 3.32 1.95 13.41
CA SER A 430 4.61 1.29 13.62
C SER A 430 4.52 -0.25 13.48
N LEU A 431 3.44 -0.84 14.01
CA LEU A 431 3.15 -2.26 13.86
C LEU A 431 2.88 -2.65 12.40
N GLU A 432 2.05 -1.89 11.70
CA GLU A 432 1.71 -2.12 10.28
C GLU A 432 2.93 -1.93 9.36
N HIS A 433 3.78 -0.95 9.65
CA HIS A 433 5.04 -0.75 8.94
C HIS A 433 5.95 -1.99 9.09
N THR A 434 6.13 -2.45 10.33
CA THR A 434 6.97 -3.63 10.60
C THR A 434 6.38 -4.91 10.02
N ARG A 435 5.06 -5.10 10.09
CA ARG A 435 4.33 -6.21 9.45
C ARG A 435 4.63 -6.25 7.95
N LYS A 436 4.61 -5.09 7.29
CA LYS A 436 4.92 -4.98 5.85
C LYS A 436 6.37 -5.35 5.56
N GLU A 437 7.34 -4.88 6.33
CA GLU A 437 8.75 -5.29 6.18
C GLU A 437 8.90 -6.82 6.29
N CYS A 438 8.21 -7.43 7.26
CA CYS A 438 8.20 -8.89 7.43
C CYS A 438 7.53 -9.62 6.24
N LEU A 439 6.42 -9.10 5.71
CA LEU A 439 5.74 -9.67 4.55
C LEU A 439 6.60 -9.59 3.28
N ASP A 440 7.28 -8.47 3.08
CA ASP A 440 8.21 -8.27 1.98
C ASP A 440 9.40 -9.23 2.09
N PHE A 441 9.88 -9.51 3.31
CA PHE A 441 10.92 -10.52 3.55
C PHE A 441 10.46 -11.92 3.12
N ILE A 442 9.26 -12.35 3.53
CA ILE A 442 8.72 -13.67 3.19
C ILE A 442 8.51 -13.78 1.67
N THR A 443 7.92 -12.75 1.06
CA THR A 443 7.59 -12.76 -0.36
C THR A 443 8.85 -12.74 -1.21
N ASN A 444 9.75 -11.78 -0.96
CA ASN A 444 10.88 -11.54 -1.85
C ASN A 444 12.09 -12.45 -1.57
N LYS A 445 12.25 -12.95 -0.35
CA LYS A 445 13.43 -13.76 0.02
C LYS A 445 13.12 -15.24 0.20
N LEU A 446 11.90 -15.56 0.63
CA LEU A 446 11.48 -16.96 0.81
C LEU A 446 10.57 -17.45 -0.33
N ASN A 447 10.03 -16.56 -1.18
CA ASN A 447 9.03 -16.87 -2.20
C ASN A 447 7.83 -17.64 -1.60
N LYS A 448 7.35 -17.19 -0.44
CA LYS A 448 6.24 -17.79 0.30
C LYS A 448 5.09 -16.81 0.51
N GLN A 449 3.94 -17.35 0.88
CA GLN A 449 2.76 -16.59 1.29
C GLN A 449 2.47 -16.81 2.77
N ASN A 450 1.94 -15.78 3.44
CA ASN A 450 1.49 -15.85 4.82
C ASN A 450 0.18 -15.06 4.96
N LYS A 451 -0.95 -15.78 4.92
CA LYS A 451 -2.29 -15.20 4.91
C LYS A 451 -2.61 -14.35 6.14
N ASP A 452 -2.03 -14.68 7.29
CA ASP A 452 -2.27 -13.91 8.52
C ASP A 452 -1.53 -12.58 8.50
N MET A 453 -0.32 -12.56 7.93
CA MET A 453 0.41 -11.32 7.69
C MET A 453 -0.14 -10.49 6.54
N GLU A 454 -0.89 -11.05 5.59
CA GLU A 454 -1.52 -10.29 4.51
C GLU A 454 -2.71 -9.43 4.99
N LYS A 455 -3.32 -9.77 6.12
CA LYS A 455 -4.43 -9.00 6.69
C LYS A 455 -3.92 -7.67 7.23
N ILE A 456 -4.53 -6.59 6.78
CA ILE A 456 -4.26 -5.24 7.27
C ILE A 456 -5.01 -5.02 8.58
N ILE A 457 -4.31 -4.55 9.62
CA ILE A 457 -4.93 -4.16 10.88
C ILE A 457 -5.38 -2.70 10.78
N LYS A 458 -6.65 -2.43 11.11
CA LYS A 458 -7.25 -1.08 11.10
C LYS A 458 -8.14 -0.87 12.31
N ILE A 459 -8.18 0.36 12.81
CA ILE A 459 -9.01 0.81 13.93
C ILE A 459 -9.52 2.21 13.58
N ASP A 460 -10.81 2.50 13.77
CA ASP A 460 -11.40 3.83 13.53
C ASP A 460 -11.86 4.48 14.84
N MET A 461 -10.89 4.72 15.72
CA MET A 461 -11.15 5.41 16.98
C MET A 461 -11.44 6.90 16.75
N LYS A 462 -10.75 7.55 15.81
CA LYS A 462 -10.84 9.00 15.62
C LYS A 462 -12.26 9.46 15.32
N SER A 463 -12.93 8.84 14.34
CA SER A 463 -14.30 9.20 13.99
C SER A 463 -15.26 9.03 15.16
N CYS A 464 -15.09 7.95 15.94
CA CYS A 464 -15.94 7.70 17.09
C CYS A 464 -15.75 8.75 18.20
N LEU A 465 -14.51 9.18 18.47
CA LEU A 465 -14.24 10.21 19.48
C LEU A 465 -14.72 11.59 19.05
N GLU A 466 -14.60 11.93 17.76
CA GLU A 466 -15.16 13.17 17.20
C GLU A 466 -16.68 13.21 17.35
N GLY A 467 -17.38 12.11 17.02
CA GLY A 467 -18.83 12.00 17.22
C GLY A 467 -19.26 12.16 18.69
N MET A 468 -18.49 11.63 19.65
CA MET A 468 -18.76 11.88 21.07
C MET A 468 -18.61 13.34 21.46
N LYS A 469 -17.57 14.03 20.97
CA LYS A 469 -17.35 15.45 21.26
C LYS A 469 -18.48 16.33 20.73
N GLU A 470 -18.97 16.04 19.52
CA GLU A 470 -20.11 16.75 18.94
C GLU A 470 -21.38 16.57 19.77
N GLU A 471 -21.68 15.35 20.22
CA GLU A 471 -22.82 15.09 21.11
C GLU A 471 -22.72 15.83 22.45
N ILE A 472 -21.51 15.92 23.03
CA ILE A 472 -21.29 16.68 24.27
C ILE A 472 -21.58 18.16 24.04
N ILE A 473 -21.06 18.75 22.95
CA ILE A 473 -21.29 20.17 22.63
C ILE A 473 -22.78 20.43 22.40
N ASN A 474 -23.42 19.59 21.59
CA ASN A 474 -24.85 19.72 21.25
C ASN A 474 -25.79 19.43 22.42
N SER A 475 -25.28 18.84 23.51
CA SER A 475 -26.04 18.58 24.74
C SER A 475 -26.23 19.80 25.64
N VAL A 476 -25.46 20.87 25.42
CA VAL A 476 -25.48 22.08 26.25
C VAL A 476 -26.34 23.14 25.56
N CYS A 477 -27.15 23.82 26.36
CA CYS A 477 -27.93 24.99 25.95
C CYS A 477 -27.56 26.17 26.85
N GLU A 478 -27.07 27.23 26.23
CA GLU A 478 -26.81 28.51 26.87
C GLU A 478 -27.97 29.49 26.59
N PRO A 479 -28.14 30.56 27.38
CA PRO A 479 -29.21 31.54 27.14
C PRO A 479 -29.20 32.14 25.73
N LYS A 480 -28.02 32.29 25.11
CA LYS A 480 -27.87 32.77 23.73
C LYS A 480 -28.49 31.82 22.69
N ASP A 481 -28.60 30.52 23.00
CA ASP A 481 -29.24 29.53 22.13
C ASP A 481 -30.78 29.63 22.16
N LEU A 482 -31.32 30.45 23.06
CA LEU A 482 -32.74 30.72 23.27
C LEU A 482 -33.10 32.19 22.98
N THR A 483 -32.25 32.91 22.26
CA THR A 483 -32.46 34.35 22.09
C THR A 483 -33.54 34.67 21.06
N SER A 484 -34.27 35.75 21.29
CA SER A 484 -35.39 36.22 20.46
C SER A 484 -35.53 37.74 20.54
N THR A 485 -36.25 38.32 19.58
CA THR A 485 -36.73 39.70 19.63
C THR A 485 -37.87 39.83 20.67
N LEU A 486 -38.33 41.05 20.92
CA LEU A 486 -39.43 41.30 21.84
C LEU A 486 -40.27 42.49 21.41
N LEU A 487 -41.51 42.22 21.05
CA LEU A 487 -42.58 43.21 20.92
C LEU A 487 -43.65 42.95 21.97
N PHE A 488 -44.19 44.01 22.58
CA PHE A 488 -45.42 43.88 23.35
C PHE A 488 -46.26 45.16 23.32
N ALA A 489 -47.57 45.00 23.51
CA ALA A 489 -48.52 46.08 23.75
C ALA A 489 -49.51 45.68 24.84
N ALA A 490 -49.77 46.60 25.77
CA ALA A 490 -50.69 46.40 26.88
C ALA A 490 -51.61 47.62 27.06
N ILE A 491 -52.87 47.36 27.38
CA ILE A 491 -53.89 48.40 27.68
C ILE A 491 -54.51 48.09 29.03
N LYS A 492 -54.48 49.05 29.96
CA LYS A 492 -55.21 49.00 31.24
C LYS A 492 -56.00 50.28 31.43
N GLY A 493 -57.33 50.17 31.48
CA GLY A 493 -58.20 51.36 31.48
C GLY A 493 -57.98 52.22 30.23
N ASN A 494 -57.51 53.46 30.40
CA ASN A 494 -57.14 54.37 29.30
C ASN A 494 -55.63 54.48 29.09
N GLN A 495 -54.82 53.76 29.85
CA GLN A 495 -53.37 53.77 29.76
C GLN A 495 -52.89 52.65 28.84
N CYS A 496 -51.87 52.92 28.04
CA CYS A 496 -51.16 51.91 27.26
C CYS A 496 -49.65 51.95 27.49
N LEU A 497 -49.04 50.78 27.38
CA LEU A 497 -47.60 50.56 27.43
C LEU A 497 -47.21 49.68 26.25
N THR A 498 -46.18 50.05 25.51
CA THR A 498 -45.61 49.23 24.43
C THR A 498 -44.11 49.10 24.63
N GLY A 499 -43.55 47.94 24.28
CA GLY A 499 -42.11 47.71 24.24
C GLY A 499 -41.69 47.13 22.90
N HIS A 500 -40.55 47.60 22.37
CA HIS A 500 -39.99 47.14 21.10
C HIS A 500 -38.47 46.94 21.23
N LEU A 501 -38.02 45.71 21.02
CA LEU A 501 -36.64 45.31 20.82
C LEU A 501 -36.58 44.36 19.60
N GLY A 502 -35.78 44.68 18.60
CA GLY A 502 -35.66 43.93 17.35
C GLY A 502 -36.23 44.66 16.13
N ASP A 503 -36.47 43.92 15.07
CA ASP A 503 -36.78 44.37 13.71
C ASP A 503 -38.24 44.15 13.28
N GLY A 504 -39.09 43.68 14.19
CA GLY A 504 -40.54 43.62 13.98
C GLY A 504 -41.21 45.00 13.98
N ALA A 505 -42.54 45.04 13.89
CA ALA A 505 -43.28 46.32 13.86
C ALA A 505 -44.41 46.39 14.87
N ILE A 506 -44.63 47.58 15.43
CA ILE A 506 -45.79 47.91 16.26
C ILE A 506 -46.66 48.94 15.54
N GLY A 507 -47.93 48.62 15.35
CA GLY A 507 -48.96 49.51 14.81
C GLY A 507 -50.04 49.83 15.83
N GLY A 508 -50.72 50.96 15.62
CA GLY A 508 -51.89 51.40 16.37
C GLY A 508 -52.99 51.90 15.46
N LEU A 509 -54.24 51.61 15.81
CA LEU A 509 -55.42 52.10 15.09
C LEU A 509 -55.89 53.42 15.69
N TYR A 510 -55.50 54.55 15.06
CA TYR A 510 -55.82 55.92 15.45
C TYR A 510 -57.10 56.38 14.75
N GLY A 511 -58.21 56.48 15.48
CA GLY A 511 -59.53 56.60 14.90
C GLY A 511 -59.75 55.43 13.94
N ASP A 512 -59.82 55.72 12.64
CA ASP A 512 -59.99 54.69 11.60
C ASP A 512 -58.73 54.39 10.79
N LYS A 513 -57.57 54.94 11.18
CA LYS A 513 -56.32 54.79 10.43
C LYS A 513 -55.29 53.98 11.20
N LEU A 514 -54.81 52.90 10.59
CA LEU A 514 -53.74 52.05 11.13
C LEU A 514 -52.39 52.71 10.82
N GLN A 515 -51.67 53.11 11.85
CA GLN A 515 -50.39 53.84 11.75
C GLN A 515 -49.29 53.13 12.53
N CYS A 516 -48.05 53.27 12.07
CA CYS A 516 -46.90 52.70 12.75
C CYS A 516 -46.58 53.51 14.02
N ILE A 517 -46.54 52.83 15.16
CA ILE A 517 -46.11 53.39 16.44
C ILE A 517 -44.59 53.25 16.56
N SER A 518 -44.07 52.07 16.22
CA SER A 518 -42.64 51.78 16.29
C SER A 518 -42.23 51.02 15.04
N ASN A 519 -41.33 51.64 14.26
CA ASN A 519 -40.84 51.08 13.01
C ASN A 519 -39.90 49.90 13.29
N PRO A 520 -39.81 48.93 12.36
CA PRO A 520 -38.70 47.97 12.30
C PRO A 520 -37.37 48.63 12.58
N ASP A 521 -36.68 48.19 13.63
CA ASP A 521 -35.37 48.70 14.03
C ASP A 521 -34.29 47.67 13.71
N ASN A 522 -33.52 47.93 12.65
CA ASN A 522 -32.45 47.05 12.18
C ASN A 522 -31.07 47.46 12.73
N GLY A 523 -30.97 48.23 13.81
CA GLY A 523 -29.68 48.67 14.37
C GLY A 523 -28.94 49.73 13.54
N GLU A 524 -27.67 50.02 13.91
CA GLU A 524 -26.83 51.02 13.22
C GLU A 524 -26.37 50.57 11.82
N HIS A 525 -26.40 49.26 11.57
CA HIS A 525 -26.10 48.63 10.29
C HIS A 525 -27.29 47.77 9.85
N ALA A 526 -27.66 47.79 8.56
CA ALA A 526 -28.88 47.15 8.04
C ALA A 526 -29.10 45.65 8.37
N ASN A 527 -28.10 44.97 8.95
CA ASN A 527 -28.06 43.54 9.25
C ASN A 527 -27.86 43.23 10.77
N GLU A 528 -28.11 44.17 11.68
CA GLU A 528 -27.94 43.94 13.12
C GLU A 528 -29.29 43.95 13.86
N THR A 529 -29.76 42.76 14.26
CA THR A 529 -30.99 42.61 15.05
C THR A 529 -30.64 42.53 16.53
N TYR A 530 -31.33 43.32 17.36
CA TYR A 530 -31.19 43.26 18.81
C TYR A 530 -32.09 42.20 19.42
N PHE A 531 -31.52 41.35 20.28
CA PHE A 531 -32.23 40.29 20.98
C PHE A 531 -32.22 40.52 22.49
N VAL A 532 -33.08 39.81 23.22
CA VAL A 532 -33.21 39.94 24.69
C VAL A 532 -31.94 39.58 25.46
N THR A 533 -31.01 38.84 24.84
CA THR A 533 -29.70 38.50 25.42
C THR A 533 -28.55 39.38 24.90
N THR A 534 -28.81 40.37 24.04
CA THR A 534 -27.77 41.26 23.52
C THR A 534 -27.18 42.11 24.63
N GLU A 535 -25.86 42.32 24.59
CA GLU A 535 -25.18 43.21 25.52
C GLU A 535 -25.77 44.62 25.41
N TYR A 536 -26.18 45.22 26.53
CA TYR A 536 -26.88 46.51 26.59
C TYR A 536 -28.29 46.56 25.98
N ALA A 537 -28.99 45.42 25.86
CA ALA A 537 -30.38 45.37 25.39
C ALA A 537 -31.30 46.36 26.13
N GLU A 538 -31.02 46.70 27.38
CA GLU A 538 -31.79 47.65 28.19
C GLU A 538 -31.72 49.10 27.67
N LYS A 539 -30.69 49.43 26.89
CA LYS A 539 -30.53 50.76 26.28
C LYS A 539 -31.29 50.89 24.96
N VAL A 540 -31.53 49.77 24.27
CA VAL A 540 -32.16 49.73 22.96
C VAL A 540 -33.63 49.27 23.01
N LEU A 541 -34.07 48.59 24.07
CA LEU A 541 -35.47 48.26 24.28
C LEU A 541 -36.30 49.55 24.49
N LYS A 542 -37.09 49.91 23.47
CA LYS A 542 -37.90 51.12 23.45
C LYS A 542 -39.20 50.91 24.21
N ILE A 543 -39.31 51.51 25.39
CA ILE A 543 -40.55 51.55 26.18
C ILE A 543 -41.30 52.84 25.89
N SER A 544 -42.54 52.74 25.41
CA SER A 544 -43.42 53.88 25.14
C SER A 544 -44.71 53.80 25.95
N LYS A 545 -45.17 54.95 26.42
CA LYS A 545 -46.35 55.10 27.28
C LYS A 545 -47.33 56.05 26.64
N GLY A 546 -48.63 55.84 26.85
CA GLY A 546 -49.63 56.74 26.30
C GLY A 546 -50.99 56.60 26.95
N ASN A 547 -51.87 57.54 26.61
CA ASN A 547 -53.30 57.47 26.90
C ASN A 547 -54.05 57.19 25.59
N ILE A 548 -54.71 56.05 25.53
CA ILE A 548 -55.42 55.61 24.32
C ILE A 548 -56.64 56.48 23.99
N HIS A 549 -57.28 57.09 24.99
CA HIS A 549 -58.42 57.99 24.75
C HIS A 549 -57.97 59.32 24.14
N GLU A 550 -56.93 59.93 24.72
CA GLU A 550 -56.37 61.21 24.21
C GLU A 550 -55.82 61.09 22.79
N LYS A 551 -55.23 59.94 22.47
CA LYS A 551 -54.67 59.67 21.14
C LYS A 551 -55.67 59.00 20.19
N ASN A 552 -56.90 58.73 20.65
CA ASN A 552 -57.92 57.99 19.90
C ASN A 552 -57.42 56.64 19.35
N ILE A 553 -56.66 55.89 20.15
CA ILE A 553 -56.15 54.56 19.80
C ILE A 553 -57.16 53.51 20.25
N THR A 554 -57.56 52.62 19.34
CA THR A 554 -58.57 51.58 19.61
C THR A 554 -58.04 50.15 19.45
N ALA A 555 -56.89 49.98 18.80
CA ALA A 555 -56.23 48.69 18.67
C ALA A 555 -54.71 48.83 18.54
N PHE A 556 -54.00 47.77 18.88
CA PHE A 556 -52.58 47.56 18.60
C PHE A 556 -52.38 46.32 17.73
N VAL A 557 -51.33 46.35 16.91
CA VAL A 557 -50.86 45.20 16.14
C VAL A 557 -49.35 45.06 16.29
N LEU A 558 -48.87 43.82 16.50
CA LEU A 558 -47.46 43.43 16.51
C LEU A 558 -47.23 42.48 15.35
N MET A 559 -46.09 42.57 14.68
CA MET A 559 -45.73 41.67 13.57
C MET A 559 -44.23 41.38 13.62
N SER A 560 -43.83 40.12 13.35
CA SER A 560 -42.44 39.79 13.03
C SER A 560 -42.04 40.42 11.69
N ASP A 561 -40.74 40.44 11.41
CA ASP A 561 -40.19 40.99 10.18
C ASP A 561 -40.74 40.27 8.93
N GLY A 562 -40.90 38.95 8.96
CA GLY A 562 -41.47 38.15 7.88
C GLY A 562 -42.91 38.55 7.54
N SER A 563 -43.73 38.84 8.56
CA SER A 563 -45.07 39.43 8.34
C SER A 563 -45.00 40.87 7.80
N THR A 564 -43.99 41.65 8.21
CA THR A 564 -43.85 43.04 7.75
C THR A 564 -43.57 43.14 6.25
N GLU A 565 -42.90 42.16 5.63
CA GLU A 565 -42.56 42.16 4.20
C GLU A 565 -43.80 42.29 3.29
N GLY A 566 -44.93 41.73 3.73
CA GLY A 566 -46.17 41.78 2.97
C GLY A 566 -47.23 42.75 3.47
N LEU A 567 -47.22 43.06 4.77
CA LEU A 567 -48.26 43.83 5.45
C LEU A 567 -47.87 45.27 5.76
N TYR A 568 -46.59 45.65 5.63
CA TYR A 568 -46.08 46.98 5.96
C TYR A 568 -45.14 47.55 4.89
N SER A 569 -45.46 48.74 4.37
CA SER A 569 -44.53 49.49 3.51
C SER A 569 -43.57 50.30 4.38
N LYS A 570 -42.31 49.85 4.49
CA LYS A 570 -41.23 50.61 5.18
C LYS A 570 -41.01 51.99 4.54
N LYS A 571 -41.16 52.10 3.21
CA LYS A 571 -41.03 53.37 2.45
C LYS A 571 -42.12 54.37 2.80
N ASP A 572 -43.38 53.91 2.79
CA ASP A 572 -44.54 54.79 2.99
C ASP A 572 -44.96 54.91 4.46
N LYS A 573 -44.33 54.13 5.34
CA LYS A 573 -44.64 53.95 6.76
C LYS A 573 -46.12 53.63 7.01
N LYS A 574 -46.66 52.72 6.19
CA LYS A 574 -48.10 52.38 6.17
C LYS A 574 -48.33 50.87 6.15
N PHE A 575 -49.31 50.44 6.93
CA PHE A 575 -49.86 49.09 6.84
C PHE A 575 -50.79 48.97 5.63
N ILE A 576 -50.96 47.75 5.12
CA ILE A 576 -51.91 47.51 4.03
C ILE A 576 -53.35 47.77 4.48
N GLU A 577 -54.18 48.28 3.56
CA GLU A 577 -55.57 48.61 3.86
C GLU A 577 -56.41 47.39 4.27
N ALA A 578 -56.09 46.20 3.76
CA ALA A 578 -56.80 44.98 4.11
C ALA A 578 -56.73 44.70 5.61
N LEU A 579 -55.52 44.72 6.19
CA LEU A 579 -55.32 44.53 7.63
C LEU A 579 -56.11 45.56 8.45
N GLN A 580 -56.05 46.84 8.06
CA GLN A 580 -56.83 47.89 8.71
C GLN A 580 -58.34 47.59 8.69
N LYS A 581 -58.89 47.17 7.54
CA LYS A 581 -60.32 46.82 7.40
C LYS A 581 -60.72 45.67 8.34
N HIS A 582 -59.88 44.65 8.50
CA HIS A 582 -60.18 43.55 9.41
C HIS A 582 -60.15 43.99 10.88
N ILE A 583 -59.17 44.81 11.29
CA ILE A 583 -59.10 45.36 12.65
C ILE A 583 -60.32 46.27 12.95
N LEU A 584 -60.71 47.12 12.01
CA LEU A 584 -61.91 47.98 12.15
C LEU A 584 -63.19 47.15 12.30
N ALA A 585 -63.34 46.11 11.50
CA ALA A 585 -64.49 45.22 11.59
C ALA A 585 -64.58 44.52 12.96
N ILE A 586 -63.45 44.13 13.55
CA ILE A 586 -63.43 43.56 14.92
C ILE A 586 -63.91 44.61 15.94
N ARG A 587 -63.40 45.85 15.83
CA ARG A 587 -63.82 46.97 16.70
C ARG A 587 -65.32 47.25 16.59
N GLU A 588 -65.88 47.13 15.39
CA GLU A 588 -67.31 47.34 15.11
C GLU A 588 -68.21 46.16 15.52
N GLY A 589 -67.65 45.14 16.20
CA GLY A 589 -68.40 44.01 16.74
C GLY A 589 -68.69 42.90 15.75
N GLN A 590 -67.97 42.84 14.62
CA GLN A 590 -68.05 41.67 13.74
C GLN A 590 -67.45 40.43 14.42
N ASP A 591 -67.90 39.26 13.97
CA ASP A 591 -67.48 37.95 14.48
C ASP A 591 -65.95 37.81 14.53
N LYS A 592 -65.43 37.59 15.75
CA LYS A 592 -64.00 37.45 16.03
C LYS A 592 -63.40 36.29 15.24
N ASP A 593 -64.02 35.11 15.27
CA ASP A 593 -63.46 33.89 14.69
C ASP A 593 -63.39 33.99 13.16
N LYS A 594 -64.39 34.63 12.55
CA LYS A 594 -64.35 34.97 11.13
C LYS A 594 -63.19 35.92 10.82
N LYS A 595 -63.01 36.97 11.61
CA LYS A 595 -61.95 37.97 11.37
C LYS A 595 -60.56 37.43 11.67
N GLN A 596 -60.44 36.53 12.61
CA GLN A 596 -59.22 35.78 12.85
C GLN A 596 -58.83 34.99 11.60
N LYS A 597 -59.73 34.17 11.03
CA LYS A 597 -59.45 33.44 9.78
C LYS A 597 -59.09 34.34 8.60
N ASP A 598 -59.74 35.51 8.49
CA ASP A 598 -59.40 36.50 7.46
C ASP A 598 -57.94 36.99 7.62
N ILE A 599 -57.51 37.26 8.86
CA ILE A 599 -56.14 37.70 9.18
C ILE A 599 -55.13 36.55 8.97
N GLU A 600 -55.46 35.33 9.41
CA GLU A 600 -54.64 34.13 9.16
C GLU A 600 -54.40 33.94 7.66
N THR A 601 -55.45 34.11 6.84
CA THR A 601 -55.36 34.03 5.37
C THR A 601 -54.45 35.12 4.79
N LEU A 602 -54.47 36.33 5.36
CA LEU A 602 -53.53 37.38 4.95
C LEU A 602 -52.09 37.00 5.25
N ILE A 603 -51.82 36.43 6.42
CA ILE A 603 -50.46 36.01 6.83
C ILE A 603 -49.98 34.84 5.97
N GLU A 604 -50.82 33.82 5.75
CA GLU A 604 -50.51 32.71 4.85
C GLU A 604 -50.22 33.21 3.42
N LYS A 605 -50.93 34.24 2.95
CA LYS A 605 -50.61 34.87 1.66
C LYS A 605 -49.24 35.54 1.67
N VAL A 606 -48.86 36.24 2.75
CA VAL A 606 -47.52 36.83 2.89
C VAL A 606 -46.44 35.76 2.90
N LYS A 607 -46.60 34.69 3.69
CA LYS A 607 -45.68 33.55 3.71
C LYS A 607 -45.47 32.98 2.30
N ASN A 608 -46.55 32.76 1.57
CA ASN A 608 -46.49 32.08 0.27
C ASN A 608 -45.93 32.97 -0.86
N GLU A 609 -46.21 34.28 -0.82
CA GLU A 609 -45.92 35.17 -1.95
C GLU A 609 -44.73 36.11 -1.72
N LYS A 610 -44.39 36.43 -0.47
CA LYS A 610 -43.50 37.56 -0.15
C LYS A 610 -42.36 37.22 0.80
N SER A 611 -42.62 36.47 1.87
CA SER A 611 -41.60 36.11 2.86
C SER A 611 -41.01 34.72 2.64
N TYR A 612 -39.74 34.55 2.98
CA TYR A 612 -39.13 33.24 3.17
C TYR A 612 -39.04 32.84 4.64
N ASP A 613 -39.17 33.82 5.54
CA ASP A 613 -39.07 33.66 6.98
C ASP A 613 -40.42 33.33 7.63
N ASP A 614 -40.37 32.97 8.92
CA ASP A 614 -41.54 32.79 9.76
C ASP A 614 -42.41 34.06 9.75
N CYS A 615 -43.72 33.87 9.83
CA CYS A 615 -44.66 34.97 9.79
C CYS A 615 -45.59 34.90 11.00
N SER A 616 -45.57 35.95 11.82
CA SER A 616 -46.46 36.07 12.97
C SER A 616 -47.10 37.44 13.11
N ILE A 617 -48.27 37.45 13.74
CA ILE A 617 -49.03 38.65 14.05
C ILE A 617 -49.77 38.49 15.38
N ALA A 618 -49.81 39.58 16.16
CA ALA A 618 -50.66 39.69 17.32
C ALA A 618 -51.47 40.98 17.25
N VAL A 619 -52.79 40.90 17.42
CA VAL A 619 -53.71 42.04 17.39
C VAL A 619 -54.44 42.12 18.72
N LEU A 620 -54.56 43.33 19.28
CA LEU A 620 -55.32 43.63 20.49
C LEU A 620 -56.28 44.78 20.19
N VAL A 621 -57.58 44.53 20.27
CA VAL A 621 -58.64 45.52 20.04
C VAL A 621 -59.35 45.79 21.36
N LYS A 622 -59.52 47.07 21.70
CA LYS A 622 -60.39 47.51 22.80
C LYS A 622 -61.78 47.75 22.23
N VAL A 623 -62.78 47.03 22.74
CA VAL A 623 -64.19 47.09 22.32
C VAL A 623 -65.05 47.90 23.28
#